data_AF-A0A1B6LG62-F1
#
_entry.id   AF-A0A1B6LG62-F1
#
_cell.length_a   1.000
_cell.length_b   1.000
_cell.length_c   1.000
_cell.angle_alpha   90.00
_cell.angle_beta   90.00
_cell.angle_gamma   90.00
#
_symmetry.space_group_name_H-M   'P 1'
#
loop_
_entity.id
_entity.type
_entity.pdbx_description
1 polymer ?
#
loop_
_entity_poly.entity_id
_entity_poly.type
_entity_poly.pdbx_seq_one_letter_code
_entity_poly.pdbx_strand_id
1 'polypeptide(L)'
;MILGHVPAGTSTKTLVHYAQEIKSRMFQKYDYGAERNIILYNSTTPPLYNLSQVTVPVSLHYGDNDLLASPTDVSTLFSQLKSAVGMFRVNLSSFNHLDFLWGRDARSLVYTTVQTLMGEYSSPAVHLPARAPASVSSATGVKSSFNVLTQWRNSDNVNNNAIE
;
A
#
# COMPACT_ATOMS: atom_id res chain seq x y z
N MET A 1 7.59 -28.02 3.25
CA MET A 1 8.38 -26.82 3.60
C MET A 1 8.18 -25.75 2.53
N ILE A 2 8.19 -24.47 2.92
CA ILE A 2 7.94 -23.32 2.04
C ILE A 2 8.91 -23.28 0.84
N LEU A 3 10.20 -23.58 1.06
CA LEU A 3 11.25 -23.55 0.02
C LEU A 3 11.02 -24.54 -1.13
N GLY A 4 10.16 -25.56 -0.96
CA GLY A 4 9.77 -26.46 -2.06
C GLY A 4 8.73 -25.87 -3.01
N HIS A 5 8.14 -24.72 -2.65
CA HIS A 5 7.09 -24.03 -3.42
C HIS A 5 7.51 -22.63 -3.86
N VAL A 6 8.68 -22.14 -3.43
CA VAL A 6 9.20 -20.83 -3.83
C VAL A 6 10.66 -20.94 -4.32
N PRO A 7 11.02 -20.26 -5.43
CA PRO A 7 10.12 -19.53 -6.33
C PRO A 7 9.25 -20.49 -7.19
N ALA A 8 8.06 -20.03 -7.59
CA ALA A 8 7.19 -20.76 -8.53
C ALA A 8 7.56 -20.54 -10.02
N GLY A 9 8.66 -19.82 -10.28
CA GLY A 9 9.12 -19.44 -11.61
C GLY A 9 8.66 -18.04 -12.04
N THR A 10 9.46 -17.38 -12.89
CA THR A 10 9.13 -16.11 -13.58
C THR A 10 9.93 -16.01 -14.88
N SER A 11 9.58 -15.07 -15.77
CA SER A 11 10.31 -14.86 -17.02
C SER A 11 11.56 -13.99 -16.82
N THR A 12 12.59 -14.20 -17.65
CA THR A 12 13.78 -13.31 -17.68
C THR A 12 13.39 -11.86 -17.96
N LYS A 13 12.39 -11.65 -18.83
CA LYS A 13 11.85 -10.33 -19.15
C LYS A 13 11.27 -9.62 -17.92
N THR A 14 10.58 -10.34 -17.04
CA THR A 14 10.05 -9.78 -15.78
C THR A 14 11.18 -9.31 -14.87
N LEU A 15 12.24 -10.11 -14.72
CA LEU A 15 13.41 -9.72 -13.91
C LEU A 15 14.15 -8.51 -14.50
N VAL A 16 14.29 -8.45 -15.82
CA VAL A 16 14.89 -7.30 -16.51
C VAL A 16 14.03 -6.05 -16.35
N HIS A 17 12.70 -6.17 -16.45
CA HIS A 17 11.78 -5.03 -16.22
C HIS A 17 11.93 -4.50 -14.80
N TYR A 18 11.95 -5.38 -13.80
CA TYR A 18 12.13 -4.96 -12.41
C TYR A 18 13.46 -4.20 -12.20
N ALA A 19 14.54 -4.66 -12.83
CA ALA A 19 15.82 -3.94 -12.83
C ALA A 19 15.74 -2.58 -13.56
N GLN A 20 14.96 -2.47 -14.65
CA GLN A 20 14.72 -1.20 -15.34
C GLN A 20 13.99 -0.20 -14.43
N GLU A 21 12.99 -0.65 -13.65
CA GLU A 21 12.25 0.20 -12.71
C GLU A 21 13.14 0.69 -11.55
N ILE A 22 13.99 -0.18 -11.00
CA ILE A 22 14.99 0.21 -9.98
C ILE A 22 15.92 1.29 -10.54
N LYS A 23 16.40 1.11 -11.78
CA LYS A 23 17.33 2.05 -12.42
C LYS A 23 16.68 3.37 -12.77
N SER A 24 15.47 3.35 -13.34
CA SER A 24 14.77 4.55 -13.81
C SER A 24 14.09 5.33 -12.69
N ARG A 25 13.76 4.67 -11.57
CA ARG A 25 12.90 5.21 -10.50
C ARG A 25 11.50 5.61 -11.00
N MET A 26 11.04 5.00 -12.08
CA MET A 26 9.76 5.31 -12.71
C MET A 26 8.90 4.05 -12.84
N PHE A 27 7.61 4.18 -12.50
CA PHE A 27 6.63 3.14 -12.75
C PHE A 27 6.12 3.23 -14.19
N GLN A 28 6.70 2.41 -15.06
CA GLN A 28 6.57 2.54 -16.52
C GLN A 28 6.56 1.18 -17.22
N LYS A 29 6.13 1.17 -18.48
CA LYS A 29 6.18 -0.05 -19.31
C LYS A 29 7.62 -0.53 -19.53
N TYR A 30 7.76 -1.79 -19.93
CA TYR A 30 9.06 -2.38 -20.28
C TYR A 30 9.80 -1.55 -21.34
N ASP A 31 11.07 -1.24 -21.12
CA ASP A 31 11.89 -0.54 -22.10
C ASP A 31 12.53 -1.54 -23.07
N TYR A 32 12.10 -1.52 -24.34
CA TYR A 32 12.67 -2.36 -25.40
C TYR A 32 13.84 -1.69 -26.15
N GLY A 33 14.24 -0.49 -25.75
CA GLY A 33 15.12 0.38 -26.52
C GLY A 33 14.35 1.23 -27.53
N ALA A 34 14.95 2.36 -27.94
CA ALA A 34 14.26 3.43 -28.66
C ALA A 34 13.54 2.97 -29.94
N GLU A 35 14.22 2.20 -30.80
CA GLU A 35 13.64 1.72 -32.07
C GLU A 35 12.39 0.87 -31.84
N ARG A 36 12.47 -0.07 -30.88
CA ARG A 36 11.37 -0.97 -30.58
C ARG A 36 10.26 -0.29 -29.79
N ASN A 37 10.59 0.68 -28.94
CA ASN A 37 9.60 1.51 -28.26
C ASN A 37 8.81 2.37 -29.25
N ILE A 38 9.41 2.90 -30.32
CA ILE A 38 8.65 3.64 -31.34
C ILE A 38 7.60 2.71 -31.97
N ILE A 39 7.98 1.49 -32.33
CA ILE A 39 7.07 0.52 -32.94
C ILE A 39 5.94 0.14 -31.96
N LEU A 40 6.24 -0.08 -30.68
CA LEU A 40 5.27 -0.58 -29.70
C LEU A 40 4.43 0.51 -29.03
N TYR A 41 4.99 1.70 -28.85
CA TYR A 41 4.48 2.77 -27.99
C TYR A 41 4.35 4.11 -28.69
N ASN A 42 4.81 4.23 -29.94
CA ASN A 42 4.89 5.52 -30.65
C ASN A 42 5.68 6.58 -29.86
N SER A 43 6.71 6.14 -29.14
CA SER A 43 7.56 6.97 -28.28
C SER A 43 8.95 6.34 -28.20
N THR A 44 10.00 7.16 -28.09
CA THR A 44 11.38 6.67 -27.90
C THR A 44 11.61 6.10 -26.50
N THR A 45 10.87 6.61 -25.50
CA THR A 45 10.90 6.11 -24.12
C THR A 45 9.62 5.34 -23.78
N PRO A 46 9.68 4.36 -22.86
CA PRO A 46 8.47 3.67 -22.40
C PRO A 46 7.53 4.66 -21.69
N PRO A 47 6.21 4.59 -21.94
CA PRO A 47 5.26 5.47 -21.26
C PRO A 47 5.07 5.05 -19.79
N LEU A 48 4.82 6.05 -18.93
CA LEU A 48 4.47 5.85 -17.52
C LEU A 48 3.07 5.24 -17.36
N TYR A 49 2.88 4.48 -16.29
CA TYR A 49 1.53 4.07 -15.89
C TYR A 49 0.84 5.21 -15.15
N ASN A 50 -0.36 5.59 -15.62
CA ASN A 50 -1.11 6.68 -15.02
C ASN A 50 -1.94 6.21 -13.81
N LEU A 51 -1.35 6.29 -12.61
CA LEU A 51 -2.01 5.89 -11.36
C LEU A 51 -3.27 6.69 -11.02
N SER A 52 -3.47 7.87 -11.62
CA SER A 52 -4.72 8.63 -11.44
C SER A 52 -5.95 7.98 -12.10
N GLN A 53 -5.74 6.99 -12.98
CA GLN A 53 -6.82 6.20 -13.59
C GLN A 53 -7.28 5.03 -12.70
N VAL A 54 -6.61 4.77 -11.58
CA VAL A 54 -7.06 3.77 -10.61
C VAL A 54 -8.25 4.34 -9.84
N THR A 55 -9.45 3.83 -10.13
CA THR A 55 -10.71 4.33 -9.52
C THR A 55 -11.21 3.47 -8.37
N VAL A 56 -10.72 2.23 -8.24
CA VAL A 56 -11.10 1.33 -7.16
C VAL A 56 -10.53 1.81 -5.82
N PRO A 57 -11.27 1.72 -4.70
CA PRO A 57 -10.72 2.01 -3.38
C PRO A 57 -9.47 1.17 -3.07
N VAL A 58 -8.38 1.80 -2.64
CA VAL A 58 -7.11 1.11 -2.33
C VAL A 58 -6.68 1.36 -0.88
N SER A 59 -6.54 0.31 -0.07
CA SER A 59 -5.85 0.36 1.21
C SER A 59 -4.41 -0.16 1.06
N LEU A 60 -3.43 0.60 1.51
CA LEU A 60 -2.01 0.21 1.45
C LEU A 60 -1.54 -0.25 2.82
N HIS A 61 -1.13 -1.51 2.96
CA HIS A 61 -0.53 -2.06 4.18
C HIS A 61 0.97 -2.18 3.99
N TYR A 62 1.78 -1.70 4.94
CA TYR A 62 3.24 -1.66 4.80
C TYR A 62 3.97 -1.91 6.12
N GLY A 63 5.16 -2.52 6.04
CA GLY A 63 6.07 -2.75 7.17
C GLY A 63 7.33 -1.89 7.06
N ASP A 64 7.94 -1.56 8.19
CA ASP A 64 9.11 -0.65 8.21
C ASP A 64 10.39 -1.31 7.66
N ASN A 65 10.49 -2.63 7.78
CA ASN A 65 11.68 -3.41 7.39
C ASN A 65 11.47 -4.15 6.05
N ASP A 66 10.57 -3.66 5.21
CA ASP A 66 10.34 -4.20 3.87
C ASP A 66 11.35 -3.64 2.86
N LEU A 67 12.24 -4.50 2.39
CA LEU A 67 13.30 -4.15 1.44
C LEU A 67 12.82 -4.06 -0.03
N LEU A 68 11.64 -4.61 -0.34
CA LEU A 68 11.08 -4.58 -1.70
C LEU A 68 10.00 -3.50 -1.86
N ALA A 69 9.28 -3.18 -0.79
CA ALA A 69 8.25 -2.15 -0.74
C ALA A 69 8.53 -1.20 0.43
N SER A 70 9.56 -0.35 0.27
CA SER A 70 9.98 0.57 1.34
C SER A 70 8.84 1.54 1.73
N PRO A 71 8.79 2.01 2.99
CA PRO A 71 7.81 3.01 3.41
C PRO A 71 7.80 4.27 2.54
N THR A 72 8.96 4.67 2.00
CA THR A 72 9.10 5.81 1.09
C THR A 72 8.40 5.55 -0.25
N ASP A 73 8.57 4.37 -0.83
CA ASP A 73 7.93 4.01 -2.10
C ASP A 73 6.42 3.85 -1.92
N VAL A 74 5.96 3.27 -0.81
CA VAL A 74 4.52 3.17 -0.48
C VAL A 74 3.90 4.56 -0.27
N SER A 75 4.59 5.47 0.41
CA SER A 75 4.13 6.86 0.57
C SER A 75 4.03 7.59 -0.77
N THR A 76 5.01 7.37 -1.65
CA THR A 76 5.01 7.89 -3.02
C THR A 76 3.81 7.35 -3.81
N LEU A 77 3.54 6.04 -3.74
CA LEU A 77 2.38 5.40 -4.35
C LEU A 77 1.06 5.98 -3.82
N PHE A 78 0.93 6.14 -2.49
CA PHE A 78 -0.26 6.73 -1.87
C PHE A 78 -0.55 8.13 -2.38
N SER A 79 0.48 8.96 -2.57
CA SER A 79 0.32 10.32 -3.07
C SER A 79 -0.20 10.39 -4.51
N GLN A 80 0.06 9.36 -5.32
CA GLN A 80 -0.32 9.29 -6.73
C GLN A 80 -1.69 8.61 -6.94
N LEU A 81 -2.13 7.77 -6.01
CA LEU A 81 -3.42 7.09 -6.04
C LEU A 81 -4.53 8.00 -5.48
N LYS A 82 -5.34 8.59 -6.36
CA LYS A 82 -6.50 9.42 -5.96
C LYS A 82 -7.57 8.65 -5.17
N SER A 83 -7.66 7.36 -5.40
CA SER A 83 -8.62 6.43 -4.79
C SER A 83 -8.09 5.73 -3.54
N ALA A 84 -6.87 6.07 -3.08
CA ALA A 84 -6.34 5.48 -1.88
C ALA A 84 -7.14 5.94 -0.65
N VAL A 85 -7.59 4.97 0.15
CA VAL A 85 -8.46 5.19 1.31
C VAL A 85 -7.70 5.21 2.63
N GLY A 86 -6.47 4.69 2.63
CA GLY A 86 -5.60 4.76 3.80
C GLY A 86 -4.25 4.07 3.60
N MET A 87 -3.31 4.44 4.47
CA MET A 87 -2.04 3.74 4.67
C MET A 87 -2.01 3.15 6.07
N PHE A 88 -1.78 1.85 6.17
CA PHE A 88 -1.85 1.08 7.39
C PHE A 88 -0.46 0.51 7.69
N ARG A 89 0.25 1.17 8.61
CA ARG A 89 1.55 0.69 9.07
C ARG A 89 1.35 -0.54 9.95
N VAL A 90 2.06 -1.61 9.65
CA VAL A 90 2.10 -2.80 10.51
C VAL A 90 2.84 -2.44 11.79
N ASN A 91 2.20 -2.65 12.94
CA ASN A 91 2.76 -2.30 14.25
C ASN A 91 3.79 -3.33 14.75
N LEU A 92 4.82 -3.56 13.94
CA LEU A 92 5.98 -4.38 14.27
C LEU A 92 7.14 -3.91 13.39
N SER A 93 8.14 -3.25 13.97
CA SER A 93 9.24 -2.65 13.22
C SER A 93 10.09 -3.66 12.44
N SER A 94 10.18 -4.91 12.91
CA SER A 94 10.91 -5.98 12.22
C SER A 94 10.14 -6.61 11.06
N PHE A 95 8.84 -6.29 10.90
CA PHE A 95 7.97 -6.87 9.90
C PHE A 95 8.46 -6.51 8.49
N ASN A 96 8.72 -7.53 7.68
CA ASN A 96 9.29 -7.41 6.34
C ASN A 96 8.34 -7.95 5.26
N HIS A 97 8.81 -7.95 4.02
CA HIS A 97 8.06 -8.35 2.84
C HIS A 97 7.40 -9.73 2.92
N LEU A 98 8.11 -10.72 3.48
CA LEU A 98 7.64 -12.10 3.53
C LEU A 98 6.64 -12.32 4.68
N ASP A 99 6.68 -11.48 5.72
CA ASP A 99 5.82 -11.62 6.88
C ASP A 99 4.35 -11.37 6.55
N PHE A 100 4.04 -10.63 5.48
CA PHE A 100 2.67 -10.48 4.98
C PHE A 100 2.02 -11.81 4.60
N LEU A 101 2.80 -12.82 4.22
CA LEU A 101 2.31 -14.13 3.83
C LEU A 101 2.67 -15.23 4.83
N TRP A 102 3.85 -15.18 5.45
CA TRP A 102 4.39 -16.26 6.30
C TRP A 102 4.58 -15.87 7.76
N GLY A 103 4.37 -14.59 8.11
CA GLY A 103 4.51 -14.12 9.47
C GLY A 103 3.51 -14.84 10.38
N ARG A 104 4.01 -15.45 11.46
CA ARG A 104 3.15 -16.15 12.44
C ARG A 104 2.04 -15.24 12.97
N ASP A 105 2.35 -13.95 13.12
CA ASP A 105 1.48 -12.94 13.70
C ASP A 105 0.74 -12.11 12.62
N ALA A 106 0.85 -12.48 11.33
CA ALA A 106 0.23 -11.77 10.20
C ALA A 106 -1.30 -11.67 10.32
N ARG A 107 -1.94 -12.67 10.93
CA ARG A 107 -3.39 -12.64 11.20
C ARG A 107 -3.77 -11.44 12.04
N SER A 108 -3.12 -11.28 13.20
CA SER A 108 -3.41 -10.20 14.14
C SER A 108 -2.90 -8.85 13.66
N LEU A 109 -1.75 -8.83 12.97
CA LEU A 109 -1.08 -7.60 12.57
C LEU A 109 -1.62 -7.01 11.26
N VAL A 110 -2.18 -7.82 10.37
CA VAL A 110 -2.62 -7.41 9.02
C VAL A 110 -4.03 -7.89 8.70
N TYR A 111 -4.29 -9.21 8.77
CA TYR A 111 -5.50 -9.78 8.17
C TYR A 111 -6.79 -9.36 8.87
N THR A 112 -6.76 -9.14 10.19
CA THR A 112 -7.92 -8.60 10.90
C THR A 112 -8.32 -7.23 10.37
N THR A 113 -7.35 -6.32 10.16
CA THR A 113 -7.62 -4.99 9.60
C THR A 113 -8.17 -5.09 8.17
N VAL A 114 -7.59 -5.95 7.33
CA VAL A 114 -8.08 -6.18 5.96
C VAL A 114 -9.53 -6.65 5.98
N GLN A 115 -9.89 -7.62 6.83
CA GLN A 115 -11.26 -8.12 6.95
C GLN A 115 -12.24 -7.03 7.42
N THR A 116 -11.84 -6.20 8.37
CA THR A 116 -12.65 -5.06 8.82
C THR A 116 -12.92 -4.09 7.67
N LEU A 117 -11.88 -3.68 6.94
CA LEU A 117 -12.01 -2.80 5.77
C LEU A 117 -12.92 -3.43 4.70
N MET A 118 -12.75 -4.72 4.41
CA MET A 118 -13.63 -5.41 3.46
C MET A 118 -15.10 -5.37 3.91
N GLY A 119 -15.38 -5.57 5.21
CA GLY A 119 -16.75 -5.48 5.75
C GLY A 119 -17.35 -4.08 5.65
N GLU A 120 -16.56 -3.04 5.91
CA GLU A 120 -16.96 -1.64 5.79
C GLU A 120 -17.33 -1.28 4.34
N TYR A 121 -16.50 -1.70 3.37
CA TYR A 121 -16.71 -1.39 1.95
C TYR A 121 -17.71 -2.32 1.25
N SER A 122 -18.09 -3.44 1.87
CA SER A 122 -19.14 -4.34 1.35
C SER A 122 -20.56 -3.92 1.77
N SER A 123 -20.69 -2.98 2.70
CA SER A 123 -21.98 -2.58 3.26
C SER A 123 -22.64 -1.47 2.42
N PRO A 124 -23.88 -1.66 1.89
CA PRO A 124 -24.58 -0.67 1.07
C PRO A 124 -24.87 0.68 1.76
N ALA A 125 -24.77 0.72 3.09
CA ALA A 125 -25.13 1.86 3.93
C ALA A 125 -23.98 2.84 4.23
N VAL A 126 -22.74 2.53 3.81
CA VAL A 126 -21.59 3.39 4.09
C VAL A 126 -21.33 4.30 2.90
N HIS A 127 -21.80 5.55 2.99
CA HIS A 127 -21.27 6.62 2.17
C HIS A 127 -19.84 6.89 2.65
N LEU A 128 -18.86 6.43 1.88
CA LEU A 128 -17.45 6.46 2.28
C LEU A 128 -16.98 7.91 2.50
N PRO A 129 -16.28 8.21 3.60
CA PRO A 129 -15.70 9.52 3.78
C PRO A 129 -14.60 9.77 2.74
N ALA A 130 -14.48 11.01 2.29
CA ALA A 130 -13.34 11.46 1.49
C ALA A 130 -12.03 11.17 2.24
N ARG A 131 -11.00 10.79 1.47
CA ARG A 131 -9.59 10.56 1.86
C ARG A 131 -9.25 11.05 3.28
N ALA A 132 -9.01 10.11 4.20
CA ALA A 132 -8.48 10.45 5.51
C ALA A 132 -7.11 11.14 5.38
N PRO A 133 -6.81 12.17 6.17
CA PRO A 133 -5.49 12.79 6.17
C PRO A 133 -4.44 11.76 6.58
N ALA A 134 -3.21 11.93 6.07
CA ALA A 134 -2.08 11.06 6.36
C ALA A 134 -1.63 11.20 7.83
N SER A 135 -2.41 10.69 8.78
CA SER A 135 -1.98 10.50 10.16
C SER A 135 -1.66 9.03 10.40
N VAL A 136 -0.47 8.79 10.93
CA VAL A 136 0.03 7.46 11.29
C VAL A 136 -0.75 6.97 12.50
N SER A 137 -1.75 6.12 12.29
CA SER A 137 -2.46 5.43 13.36
C SER A 137 -1.81 4.07 13.62
N SER A 138 -1.16 3.94 14.78
CA SER A 138 -0.77 2.63 15.32
C SER A 138 -2.03 1.91 15.80
N ALA A 139 -2.45 0.87 15.10
CA ALA A 139 -3.55 0.03 15.56
C ALA A 139 -3.10 -0.80 16.78
N THR A 140 -3.30 -0.25 17.98
CA THR A 140 -3.30 -1.02 19.23
C THR A 140 -4.74 -1.26 19.68
N GLY A 141 -5.08 -2.52 19.90
CA GLY A 141 -6.22 -2.92 20.72
C GLY A 141 -7.44 -3.38 19.93
N VAL A 142 -7.71 -4.68 20.01
CA VAL A 142 -9.04 -5.24 19.75
C VAL A 142 -10.03 -4.53 20.67
N LYS A 143 -10.93 -3.73 20.11
CA LYS A 143 -12.19 -3.36 20.76
C LYS A 143 -13.35 -3.89 19.94
N SER A 144 -14.09 -4.78 20.59
CA SER A 144 -15.35 -5.35 20.16
C SER A 144 -16.32 -4.28 19.65
N SER A 145 -16.90 -4.56 18.49
CA SER A 145 -18.25 -4.22 18.03
C SER A 145 -18.75 -2.80 18.35
N PHE A 146 -18.98 -2.04 17.28
CA PHE A 146 -19.57 -0.69 17.21
C PHE A 146 -18.61 0.49 17.45
N ASN A 147 -18.39 1.22 16.35
CA ASN A 147 -17.81 2.56 16.21
C ASN A 147 -16.28 2.69 16.17
N VAL A 148 -15.69 2.33 15.04
CA VAL A 148 -14.37 2.86 14.60
C VAL A 148 -14.49 4.32 14.12
N LEU A 149 -15.71 4.78 13.77
CA LEU A 149 -15.96 6.16 13.30
C LEU A 149 -15.95 7.24 14.39
N THR A 150 -16.13 6.91 15.68
CA THR A 150 -16.11 7.93 16.75
C THR A 150 -14.72 8.19 17.34
N GLN A 151 -13.71 7.37 17.04
CA GLN A 151 -12.36 7.59 17.56
C GLN A 151 -11.58 8.64 16.76
N TRP A 152 -12.04 8.99 15.55
CA TRP A 152 -11.46 10.05 14.71
C TRP A 152 -11.87 11.47 15.11
N ARG A 153 -12.94 11.67 15.88
CA ARG A 153 -13.42 13.02 16.25
C ARG A 153 -12.84 13.56 17.56
N ASN A 154 -12.20 12.73 18.38
CA ASN A 154 -11.84 13.09 19.76
C ASN A 154 -10.33 13.22 20.02
N SER A 155 -9.47 13.07 19.01
CA SER A 155 -8.02 13.26 19.19
C SER A 155 -7.56 14.72 19.01
N ASP A 156 -8.43 15.63 18.56
CA ASP A 156 -8.07 17.02 18.23
C ASP A 156 -8.60 18.05 19.25
N ASN A 157 -9.03 17.64 20.44
CA ASN A 157 -9.59 18.58 21.44
C ASN A 157 -9.06 18.42 22.88
N VAL A 158 -7.81 17.98 23.02
CA VAL A 158 -7.07 18.10 24.28
C VAL A 158 -5.66 18.54 23.92
N ASN A 159 -5.41 19.86 23.88
CA ASN A 159 -4.13 20.54 24.20
C ASN A 159 -4.13 22.02 23.75
N ASN A 160 -5.15 22.78 24.14
CA ASN A 160 -5.04 24.24 24.24
C ASN A 160 -5.69 24.67 25.55
N ASN A 161 -4.94 24.55 26.64
CA ASN A 161 -4.92 25.42 27.83
C ASN A 161 -4.10 24.78 28.97
N ALA A 162 -3.28 25.60 29.63
CA ALA A 162 -2.17 25.30 30.55
C ALA A 162 -0.91 24.87 29.80
N ILE A 163 0.11 25.72 29.59
CA ILE A 163 0.88 26.52 30.55
C ILE A 163 1.36 27.85 29.89
N GLU A 164 1.37 28.93 30.69
CA GLU A 164 1.56 30.38 30.40
C GLU A 164 0.36 31.14 29.84
#